data_AF-A0A958BDI2-F1
#
_entry.id   AF-A0A958BDI2-F1
#
_cell.length_a   1.000
_cell.length_b   1.000
_cell.length_c   1.000
_cell.angle_alpha   90.00
_cell.angle_beta   90.00
_cell.angle_gamma   90.00
#
_symmetry.space_group_name_H-M   'P 1'
#
loop_
_entity.id
_entity.type
_entity.pdbx_description
1 polymer ?
#
loop_
_entity_poly.entity_id
_entity_poly.type
_entity_poly.pdbx_seq_one_letter_code
_entity_poly.pdbx_strand_id
1 'polypeptide(L)'
;MTANRPTDAIDHPDARDHPDRRADRGGRAVGGPGRPGLARASAGLLTGVLSTGALLIGLFPAPRALHAGALAQAETCAIAGKVLLQGRGTHAGIQVAADAGEPQPSAGSGYFELDGLAPGEHRLQAAFEGFLTARAEAVPCRAGHTTRMLDFELRGGDITRDDAVDLFDLVRLGRAYGTCAEAEGFDRQADLNQSGCVDLFDLVLVGSAYDLRGPQVWPLPSGRFNTEILPIMRRYCTSCHGTVAGLRLDSYAATMAGGRDGPVVVPGDPGASALYLRLRGEGGQPMPPGGVQLESDEIAVIRDWIAAGAPEN
;
A
#
# COMPACT_ATOMS: atom_id res chain seq x y z
N MET A 1 30.35 19.76 64.49
CA MET A 1 31.51 20.48 63.92
C MET A 1 31.94 19.69 62.70
N THR A 2 31.94 20.12 61.44
CA THR A 2 31.78 21.40 60.70
C THR A 2 31.71 20.92 59.23
N ALA A 3 30.62 21.14 58.49
CA ALA A 3 30.34 22.31 57.64
C ALA A 3 31.03 22.32 56.25
N ASN A 4 30.20 22.57 55.23
CA ASN A 4 30.41 23.23 53.93
C ASN A 4 31.02 22.49 52.71
N ARG A 5 30.13 21.98 51.82
CA ARG A 5 29.56 22.58 50.57
C ARG A 5 30.45 23.38 49.58
N PRO A 6 30.01 23.49 48.28
CA PRO A 6 30.79 23.38 47.04
C PRO A 6 30.82 24.67 46.20
N THR A 7 31.56 24.68 45.08
CA THR A 7 31.35 25.48 43.84
C THR A 7 32.18 24.82 42.69
N ASP A 8 31.97 24.95 41.38
CA ASP A 8 31.48 26.06 40.56
C ASP A 8 30.84 25.59 39.24
N ALA A 9 29.89 26.41 38.79
CA ALA A 9 29.27 26.41 37.48
C ALA A 9 30.17 27.13 36.45
N ILE A 10 30.00 26.82 35.16
CA ILE A 10 30.52 27.66 34.08
C ILE A 10 29.35 28.09 33.17
N ASP A 11 29.29 29.41 33.03
CA ASP A 11 28.29 30.25 32.37
C ASP A 11 28.17 30.09 30.85
N HIS A 12 26.94 30.31 30.38
CA HIS A 12 26.59 30.76 29.04
C HIS A 12 26.75 32.30 28.93
N PRO A 13 27.14 32.82 27.74
CA PRO A 13 26.80 34.20 27.39
C PRO A 13 25.89 34.28 26.15
N ASP A 14 24.69 34.79 26.45
CA ASP A 14 23.82 35.77 25.78
C ASP A 14 23.83 36.06 24.27
N ALA A 15 22.57 36.22 23.83
CA ALA A 15 22.10 36.77 22.57
C ALA A 15 22.32 38.28 22.42
N ARG A 16 22.47 38.75 21.17
CA ARG A 16 22.16 40.13 20.74
C ARG A 16 21.65 40.19 19.30
N ASP A 17 20.40 40.63 19.19
CA ASP A 17 19.87 41.76 18.40
C ASP A 17 19.75 41.77 16.85
N HIS A 18 18.60 42.35 16.45
CA HIS A 18 17.91 42.54 15.16
C HIS A 18 18.61 43.60 14.23
N PRO A 19 18.14 43.99 12.98
CA PRO A 19 16.78 43.99 12.41
C PRO A 19 16.57 43.76 10.87
N ASP A 20 15.29 43.58 10.53
CA ASP A 20 14.48 43.87 9.32
C ASP A 20 15.06 44.65 8.11
N ARG A 21 14.68 44.24 6.86
CA ARG A 21 14.31 45.12 5.72
C ARG A 21 13.83 44.38 4.45
N ARG A 22 12.53 44.53 4.17
CA ARG A 22 11.85 44.99 2.92
C ARG A 22 12.26 44.47 1.53
N ALA A 23 11.29 43.79 0.91
CA ALA A 23 10.58 44.11 -0.34
C ALA A 23 11.32 44.81 -1.52
N ASP A 24 11.26 44.18 -2.71
CA ASP A 24 10.98 44.90 -3.96
C ASP A 24 10.35 44.04 -5.08
N ARG A 25 9.23 44.56 -5.61
CA ARG A 25 8.71 44.65 -7.00
C ARG A 25 9.07 43.55 -8.04
N GLY A 26 8.21 43.16 -8.98
CA GLY A 26 6.92 43.70 -9.41
C GLY A 26 6.68 43.40 -10.90
N GLY A 27 5.39 43.31 -11.29
CA GLY A 27 4.86 43.46 -12.66
C GLY A 27 5.11 42.30 -13.63
N ARG A 28 4.30 42.02 -14.66
CA ARG A 28 3.08 42.62 -15.25
C ARG A 28 2.62 41.59 -16.32
N ALA A 29 1.46 40.96 -16.20
CA ALA A 29 0.18 41.25 -16.88
C ALA A 29 0.03 40.85 -18.38
N VAL A 30 -1.19 40.36 -18.65
CA VAL A 30 -2.02 40.44 -19.88
C VAL A 30 -1.89 39.34 -20.95
N GLY A 31 -3.02 38.69 -21.23
CA GLY A 31 -3.28 37.93 -22.46
C GLY A 31 -4.57 37.11 -22.42
N GLY A 32 -5.73 37.75 -22.62
CA GLY A 32 -7.04 37.11 -22.80
C GLY A 32 -7.30 36.59 -24.23
N PRO A 33 -8.54 36.14 -24.55
CA PRO A 33 -8.80 34.79 -25.07
C PRO A 33 -9.22 34.71 -26.55
N GLY A 34 -9.19 33.50 -27.11
CA GLY A 34 -9.76 33.20 -28.44
C GLY A 34 -10.30 31.77 -28.56
N ARG A 35 -11.63 31.63 -28.65
CA ARG A 35 -12.36 30.55 -29.36
C ARG A 35 -12.93 31.19 -30.64
N PRO A 36 -13.10 30.49 -31.77
CA PRO A 36 -14.27 29.62 -32.03
C PRO A 36 -13.85 28.37 -32.88
N GLY A 37 -14.68 27.43 -33.35
CA GLY A 37 -16.10 27.37 -33.56
C GLY A 37 -16.53 25.95 -33.97
N LEU A 38 -17.82 25.68 -33.79
CA LEU A 38 -18.52 24.46 -34.15
C LEU A 38 -18.89 24.47 -35.65
N ALA A 39 -18.76 23.34 -36.32
CA ALA A 39 -19.40 23.09 -37.61
C ALA A 39 -20.36 21.90 -37.49
N ARG A 40 -21.58 22.12 -37.98
CA ARG A 40 -22.73 21.21 -37.99
C ARG A 40 -23.19 21.06 -39.45
N ALA A 41 -23.99 20.01 -39.68
CA ALA A 41 -24.86 19.74 -40.84
C ALA A 41 -24.19 18.99 -42.01
N SER A 42 -24.82 18.09 -42.76
CA SER A 42 -26.25 17.83 -42.98
C SER A 42 -26.50 16.38 -43.42
N ALA A 43 -27.68 15.86 -43.09
CA ALA A 43 -28.25 14.64 -43.65
C ALA A 43 -28.87 14.89 -45.03
N GLY A 44 -28.77 13.91 -45.93
CA GLY A 44 -29.47 13.87 -47.22
C GLY A 44 -30.28 12.58 -47.35
N LEU A 45 -31.61 12.72 -47.40
CA LEU A 45 -32.57 11.72 -47.85
C LEU A 45 -32.79 11.89 -49.35
N LEU A 46 -32.85 10.79 -50.11
CA LEU A 46 -33.55 10.73 -51.40
C LEU A 46 -34.20 9.35 -51.60
N THR A 47 -35.54 9.42 -51.70
CA THR A 47 -36.51 8.59 -52.44
C THR A 47 -35.92 7.91 -53.69
N GLY A 48 -36.25 6.70 -54.15
CA GLY A 48 -37.43 5.84 -54.01
C GLY A 48 -37.91 5.47 -55.42
N VAL A 49 -37.97 4.19 -55.81
CA VAL A 49 -38.74 3.69 -56.98
C VAL A 49 -39.10 2.20 -56.78
N LEU A 50 -40.39 1.88 -56.91
CA LEU A 50 -40.95 0.52 -57.00
C LEU A 50 -40.79 -0.03 -58.43
N SER A 51 -40.38 -1.30 -58.58
CA SER A 51 -40.66 -2.07 -59.79
C SER A 51 -40.89 -3.54 -59.46
N THR A 52 -42.00 -4.04 -59.98
CA THR A 52 -42.55 -5.40 -59.91
C THR A 52 -41.71 -6.42 -60.69
N GLY A 53 -41.59 -7.64 -60.18
CA GLY A 53 -41.30 -8.78 -61.07
C GLY A 53 -40.61 -10.00 -60.44
N ALA A 54 -41.34 -11.12 -60.49
CA ALA A 54 -40.85 -12.49 -60.67
C ALA A 54 -40.13 -13.21 -59.51
N LEU A 55 -40.88 -14.17 -58.98
CA LEU A 55 -40.51 -15.32 -58.18
C LEU A 55 -39.42 -16.18 -58.87
N LEU A 56 -38.24 -16.29 -58.27
CA LEU A 56 -37.28 -17.37 -58.51
C LEU A 56 -36.78 -17.87 -57.15
N ILE A 57 -37.20 -19.09 -56.81
CA ILE A 57 -36.81 -19.83 -55.61
C ILE A 57 -35.36 -20.26 -55.80
N GLY A 58 -34.43 -19.44 -55.33
CA GLY A 58 -33.03 -19.81 -55.13
C GLY A 58 -32.84 -20.34 -53.71
N LEU A 59 -32.35 -21.57 -53.57
CA LEU A 59 -31.85 -22.11 -52.31
C LEU A 59 -30.69 -21.23 -51.83
N PHE A 60 -30.96 -20.30 -50.91
CA PHE A 60 -29.91 -19.72 -50.08
C PHE A 60 -29.61 -20.69 -48.94
N PRO A 61 -28.34 -21.08 -48.71
CA PRO A 61 -28.00 -21.77 -47.48
C PRO A 61 -28.35 -20.85 -46.31
N ALA A 62 -29.02 -21.40 -45.29
CA ALA A 62 -29.35 -20.67 -44.07
C ALA A 62 -28.11 -19.91 -43.56
N PRO A 63 -28.25 -18.67 -43.04
CA PRO A 63 -27.14 -18.02 -42.37
C PRO A 63 -26.70 -18.95 -41.25
N ARG A 64 -25.48 -19.50 -41.37
CA ARG A 64 -24.79 -20.16 -40.26
C ARG A 64 -24.91 -19.21 -39.09
N ALA A 65 -25.61 -19.61 -38.05
CA ALA A 65 -25.59 -18.91 -36.78
C ALA A 65 -24.11 -18.83 -36.39
N LEU A 66 -23.51 -17.66 -36.60
CA LEU A 66 -22.26 -17.29 -35.97
C LEU A 66 -22.55 -17.45 -34.49
N HIS A 67 -22.06 -18.55 -33.91
CA HIS A 67 -21.84 -18.62 -32.49
C HIS A 67 -20.88 -17.48 -32.19
N ALA A 68 -21.44 -16.31 -31.86
CA ALA A 68 -20.76 -15.32 -31.07
C ALA A 68 -20.59 -15.94 -29.67
N GLY A 69 -19.73 -16.96 -29.59
CA GLY A 69 -18.97 -17.22 -28.39
C GLY A 69 -17.97 -16.09 -28.28
N ALA A 70 -18.47 -14.87 -27.99
CA ALA A 70 -17.66 -13.93 -27.25
C ALA A 70 -17.35 -14.68 -25.95
N LEU A 71 -16.15 -15.25 -25.87
CA LEU A 71 -15.57 -15.66 -24.61
C LEU A 71 -15.63 -14.39 -23.76
N ALA A 72 -16.60 -14.31 -22.86
CA ALA A 72 -16.54 -13.35 -21.78
C ALA A 72 -15.17 -13.57 -21.16
N GLN A 73 -14.25 -12.62 -21.33
CA GLN A 73 -13.02 -12.62 -20.56
C GLN A 73 -13.49 -12.71 -19.12
N ALA A 74 -13.19 -13.83 -18.46
CA ALA A 74 -13.48 -13.95 -17.04
C ALA A 74 -12.77 -12.76 -16.41
N GLU A 75 -13.54 -11.83 -15.85
CA GLU A 75 -12.96 -10.63 -15.28
C GLU A 75 -12.05 -11.07 -14.14
N THR A 76 -10.75 -10.90 -14.31
CA THR A 76 -9.75 -11.28 -13.29
C THR A 76 -9.46 -10.09 -12.41
N CYS A 77 -8.83 -10.35 -11.28
CA CYS A 77 -8.29 -9.35 -10.38
C CYS A 77 -6.81 -9.64 -10.10
N ALA A 78 -6.16 -8.73 -9.38
CA ALA A 78 -4.78 -8.87 -8.97
C ALA A 78 -4.63 -8.57 -7.47
N ILE A 79 -3.60 -9.13 -6.85
CA ILE A 79 -3.19 -8.75 -5.49
C ILE A 79 -1.70 -8.44 -5.49
N ALA A 80 -1.32 -7.25 -5.03
CA ALA A 80 0.05 -6.78 -5.01
C ALA A 80 0.42 -6.22 -3.64
N GLY A 81 1.72 -6.16 -3.35
CA GLY A 81 2.22 -5.61 -2.09
C GLY A 81 3.74 -5.73 -1.99
N LYS A 82 4.28 -5.52 -0.79
CA LYS A 82 5.67 -5.82 -0.50
C LYS A 82 5.81 -6.75 0.68
N VAL A 83 6.71 -7.71 0.55
CA VAL A 83 7.22 -8.51 1.66
C VAL A 83 8.70 -8.24 1.79
N LEU A 84 9.15 -7.96 3.00
CA LEU A 84 10.52 -7.64 3.35
C LEU A 84 11.11 -8.79 4.19
N LEU A 85 12.43 -8.91 4.16
CA LEU A 85 13.16 -9.85 5.00
C LEU A 85 13.93 -9.06 6.05
N GLN A 86 13.71 -9.40 7.32
CA GLN A 86 14.47 -8.81 8.42
C GLN A 86 15.98 -9.00 8.23
N GLY A 87 16.74 -7.92 8.44
CA GLY A 87 18.21 -7.95 8.42
C GLY A 87 18.84 -8.11 7.03
N ARG A 88 18.06 -7.95 5.96
CA ARG A 88 18.53 -8.17 4.56
C ARG A 88 18.49 -6.88 3.77
N GLY A 89 19.52 -6.65 2.94
CA GLY A 89 19.57 -5.51 2.01
C GLY A 89 18.80 -5.72 0.70
N THR A 90 18.39 -6.96 0.41
CA THR A 90 17.56 -7.33 -0.73
C THR A 90 16.41 -8.20 -0.25
N HIS A 91 15.27 -8.08 -0.92
CA HIS A 91 14.05 -8.82 -0.61
C HIS A 91 13.57 -9.64 -1.82
N ALA A 92 14.48 -9.99 -2.72
CA ALA A 92 14.19 -10.84 -3.88
C ALA A 92 13.99 -12.31 -3.47
N GLY A 93 13.11 -13.00 -4.20
CA GLY A 93 12.96 -14.45 -4.11
C GLY A 93 12.06 -14.94 -2.97
N ILE A 94 11.37 -14.04 -2.28
CA ILE A 94 10.30 -14.40 -1.33
C ILE A 94 9.17 -15.02 -2.13
N GLN A 95 8.82 -16.25 -1.79
CA GLN A 95 7.78 -17.00 -2.49
C GLN A 95 6.42 -16.55 -1.96
N VAL A 96 5.61 -15.91 -2.81
CA VAL A 96 4.26 -15.44 -2.47
C VAL A 96 3.23 -16.20 -3.29
N ALA A 97 2.25 -16.81 -2.66
CA ALA A 97 1.21 -17.60 -3.31
C ALA A 97 -0.19 -17.16 -2.86
N ALA A 98 -1.16 -17.27 -3.78
CA ALA A 98 -2.59 -17.18 -3.47
C ALA A 98 -3.22 -18.56 -3.50
N ASP A 99 -3.98 -18.89 -2.46
CA ASP A 99 -4.68 -20.16 -2.25
C ASP A 99 -3.78 -21.38 -2.37
N ALA A 100 -3.97 -22.16 -3.45
CA ALA A 100 -3.16 -23.32 -3.82
C ALA A 100 -2.46 -23.11 -5.17
N GLY A 101 -2.35 -21.85 -5.61
CA GLY A 101 -1.63 -21.47 -6.81
C GLY A 101 -0.12 -21.60 -6.66
N GLU A 102 0.58 -21.59 -7.79
CA GLU A 102 2.04 -21.63 -7.83
C GLU A 102 2.64 -20.37 -7.17
N PRO A 103 3.62 -20.53 -6.26
CA PRO A 103 4.30 -19.39 -5.67
C PRO A 103 5.07 -18.56 -6.70
N GLN A 104 5.00 -17.24 -6.57
CA GLN A 104 5.72 -16.29 -7.39
C GLN A 104 6.81 -15.59 -6.57
N PRO A 105 8.04 -15.45 -7.09
CA PRO A 105 9.11 -14.78 -6.38
C PRO A 105 8.93 -13.26 -6.38
N SER A 106 9.17 -12.62 -5.24
CA SER A 106 9.27 -11.17 -5.14
C SER A 106 10.50 -10.60 -5.88
N ALA A 107 10.40 -9.35 -6.31
CA ALA A 107 11.52 -8.55 -6.80
C ALA A 107 12.48 -8.13 -5.67
N GLY A 108 13.64 -7.56 -6.00
CA GLY A 108 14.63 -7.09 -5.01
C GLY A 108 14.10 -6.05 -4.01
N SER A 109 13.09 -5.28 -4.41
CA SER A 109 12.38 -4.32 -3.54
C SER A 109 11.39 -4.97 -2.58
N GLY A 110 11.17 -6.28 -2.69
CA GLY A 110 10.15 -7.02 -1.94
C GLY A 110 8.78 -7.03 -2.64
N TYR A 111 8.65 -6.30 -3.75
CA TYR A 111 7.40 -6.22 -4.50
C TYR A 111 7.00 -7.56 -5.10
N PHE A 112 5.72 -7.88 -4.99
CA PHE A 112 5.07 -8.98 -5.69
C PHE A 112 3.74 -8.50 -6.28
N GLU A 113 3.28 -9.20 -7.31
CA GLU A 113 1.97 -9.00 -7.92
C GLU A 113 1.46 -10.35 -8.43
N LEU A 114 0.33 -10.80 -7.87
CA LEU A 114 -0.36 -12.02 -8.27
C LEU A 114 -1.53 -11.64 -9.17
N ASP A 115 -1.32 -11.79 -10.48
CA ASP A 115 -2.32 -11.46 -11.50
C ASP A 115 -3.20 -12.67 -11.87
N GLY A 116 -4.32 -12.37 -12.53
CA GLY A 116 -5.18 -13.41 -13.14
C GLY A 116 -6.02 -14.18 -12.13
N LEU A 117 -6.18 -13.64 -10.92
CA LEU A 117 -6.98 -14.27 -9.87
C LEU A 117 -8.47 -14.14 -10.17
N ALA A 118 -9.25 -15.15 -9.77
CA ALA A 118 -10.70 -15.09 -9.87
C ALA A 118 -11.26 -14.10 -8.82
N PRO A 119 -12.27 -13.26 -9.12
CA PRO A 119 -12.85 -12.37 -8.13
C PRO A 119 -13.40 -13.15 -6.91
N GLY A 120 -13.12 -12.65 -5.70
CA GLY A 120 -13.48 -13.34 -4.47
C GLY A 120 -12.56 -12.98 -3.31
N GLU A 121 -12.53 -13.85 -2.31
CA GLU A 121 -11.58 -13.77 -1.20
C GLU A 121 -10.50 -14.85 -1.39
N HIS A 122 -9.24 -14.47 -1.20
CA HIS A 122 -8.10 -15.37 -1.31
C HIS A 122 -7.34 -15.46 0.01
N ARG A 123 -6.68 -16.58 0.23
CA ARG A 123 -5.64 -16.71 1.26
C ARG A 123 -4.28 -16.45 0.62
N LEU A 124 -3.50 -15.54 1.17
CA LEU A 124 -2.11 -15.35 0.76
C LEU A 124 -1.16 -16.01 1.73
N GLN A 125 -0.06 -16.54 1.21
CA GLN A 125 1.07 -17.02 1.99
C GLN A 125 2.38 -16.47 1.42
N ALA A 126 3.28 -16.03 2.31
CA ALA A 126 4.64 -15.67 1.96
C ALA A 126 5.62 -16.57 2.72
N ALA A 127 6.68 -17.02 2.05
CA ALA A 127 7.71 -17.87 2.63
C ALA A 127 9.09 -17.53 2.06
N PHE A 128 10.10 -17.63 2.91
CA PHE A 128 11.50 -17.58 2.52
C PHE A 128 12.30 -18.50 3.43
N GLU A 129 13.32 -19.16 2.89
CA GLU A 129 14.12 -20.12 3.65
C GLU A 129 14.85 -19.44 4.81
N GLY A 130 14.76 -20.01 6.03
CA GLY A 130 15.35 -19.44 7.24
C GLY A 130 14.45 -18.40 7.95
N PHE A 131 13.25 -18.16 7.44
CA PHE A 131 12.31 -17.15 7.96
C PHE A 131 10.97 -17.80 8.25
N LEU A 132 10.30 -17.30 9.29
CA LEU A 132 8.91 -17.69 9.58
C LEU A 132 8.02 -17.34 8.39
N THR A 133 7.06 -18.22 8.10
CA THR A 133 6.07 -17.94 7.04
C THR A 133 5.08 -16.88 7.51
N ALA A 134 4.42 -16.21 6.57
CA ALA A 134 3.33 -15.28 6.87
C ALA A 134 2.07 -15.63 6.08
N ARG A 135 0.91 -15.30 6.63
CA ARG A 135 -0.39 -15.60 6.02
C ARG A 135 -1.40 -14.48 6.22
N ALA A 136 -2.07 -14.11 5.13
CA ALA A 136 -3.27 -13.28 5.17
C ALA A 136 -4.48 -14.13 4.79
N GLU A 137 -5.55 -14.03 5.58
CA GLU A 137 -6.82 -14.70 5.32
C GLU A 137 -7.83 -13.69 4.75
N ALA A 138 -8.77 -14.17 3.93
CA ALA A 138 -9.88 -13.38 3.39
C ALA A 138 -9.46 -12.08 2.66
N VAL A 139 -8.39 -12.14 1.86
CA VAL A 139 -7.91 -11.01 1.07
C VAL A 139 -8.90 -10.75 -0.07
N PRO A 140 -9.61 -9.60 -0.09
CA PRO A 140 -10.60 -9.33 -1.13
C PRO A 140 -9.91 -9.09 -2.47
N CYS A 141 -10.52 -9.56 -3.56
CA CYS A 141 -10.03 -9.37 -4.92
C CYS A 141 -11.23 -9.11 -5.83
N ARG A 142 -11.31 -7.89 -6.37
CA ARG A 142 -12.44 -7.40 -7.16
C ARG A 142 -12.09 -7.40 -8.64
N ALA A 143 -13.00 -7.88 -9.49
CA ALA A 143 -12.88 -7.88 -10.94
C ALA A 143 -12.34 -6.54 -11.48
N GLY A 144 -11.26 -6.59 -12.26
CA GLY A 144 -10.63 -5.41 -12.86
C GLY A 144 -9.84 -4.52 -11.90
N HIS A 145 -9.66 -4.93 -10.63
CA HIS A 145 -8.93 -4.17 -9.62
C HIS A 145 -7.73 -4.95 -9.06
N THR A 146 -6.71 -4.19 -8.63
CA THR A 146 -5.58 -4.69 -7.86
C THR A 146 -5.76 -4.35 -6.39
N THR A 147 -5.87 -5.36 -5.53
CA THR A 147 -5.84 -5.17 -4.07
C THR A 147 -4.40 -4.96 -3.62
N ARG A 148 -4.14 -3.86 -2.89
CA ARG A 148 -2.82 -3.55 -2.35
C ARG A 148 -2.72 -4.00 -0.90
N MET A 149 -1.87 -4.98 -0.62
CA MET A 149 -1.56 -5.47 0.72
C MET A 149 -0.68 -4.47 1.49
N LEU A 150 -0.75 -4.51 2.82
CA LEU A 150 0.22 -3.82 3.66
C LEU A 150 1.60 -4.47 3.55
N ASP A 151 2.63 -3.63 3.63
CA ASP A 151 4.02 -4.11 3.68
C ASP A 151 4.20 -5.00 4.93
N PHE A 152 4.81 -6.17 4.74
CA PHE A 152 5.04 -7.13 5.82
C PHE A 152 6.52 -7.52 5.89
N GLU A 153 7.10 -7.57 7.08
CA GLU A 153 8.48 -8.01 7.29
C GLU A 153 8.49 -9.42 7.89
N LEU A 154 8.99 -10.41 7.14
CA LEU A 154 9.21 -11.77 7.65
C LEU A 154 10.34 -11.76 8.69
N ARG A 155 10.12 -12.45 9.80
CA ARG A 155 11.11 -12.62 10.86
C ARG A 155 12.05 -13.78 10.54
N GLY A 156 13.35 -13.51 10.56
CA GLY A 156 14.38 -14.53 10.36
C GLY A 156 14.59 -15.34 11.64
N GLY A 157 14.88 -16.62 11.52
CA GLY A 157 15.21 -17.47 12.67
C GLY A 157 14.82 -18.92 12.57
N ASP A 158 13.89 -19.27 11.66
CA ASP A 158 13.41 -20.64 11.45
C ASP A 158 14.37 -21.39 10.49
N ILE A 159 15.53 -21.75 11.01
CA ILE A 159 16.59 -22.44 10.28
C ILE A 159 16.23 -23.91 10.08
N THR A 160 15.47 -24.50 11.00
CA THR A 160 15.03 -25.90 10.93
C THR A 160 13.79 -26.14 10.07
N ARG A 161 13.08 -25.05 9.71
CA ARG A 161 11.91 -25.01 8.81
C ARG A 161 10.70 -25.73 9.35
N ASP A 162 10.42 -25.57 10.63
CA ASP A 162 9.22 -26.09 11.28
C ASP A 162 8.22 -24.98 11.66
N ASP A 163 8.43 -23.77 11.14
CA ASP A 163 7.64 -22.57 11.38
C ASP A 163 7.63 -22.16 12.86
N ALA A 164 8.70 -22.49 13.58
CA ALA A 164 9.00 -22.00 14.92
C ALA A 164 10.44 -21.46 14.96
N VAL A 165 10.69 -20.51 15.87
CA VAL A 165 12.05 -20.09 16.20
C VAL A 165 12.31 -20.48 17.64
N ASP A 166 13.10 -21.53 17.83
CA ASP A 166 13.37 -22.08 19.15
C ASP A 166 14.83 -22.57 19.33
N LEU A 167 15.04 -23.38 20.37
CA LEU A 167 16.36 -23.90 20.71
C LEU A 167 16.98 -24.72 19.58
N PHE A 168 16.19 -25.42 18.77
CA PHE A 168 16.71 -26.26 17.70
C PHE A 168 17.32 -25.43 16.57
N ASP A 169 16.78 -24.25 16.29
CA ASP A 169 17.40 -23.29 15.37
C ASP A 169 18.73 -22.77 15.90
N LEU A 170 18.79 -22.42 17.19
CA LEU A 170 20.03 -21.99 17.84
C LEU A 170 21.09 -23.09 17.86
N VAL A 171 20.71 -24.35 18.12
CA VAL A 171 21.63 -25.48 18.07
C VAL A 171 22.17 -25.67 16.66
N ARG A 172 21.34 -25.50 15.64
CA ARG A 172 21.76 -25.61 14.24
C ARG A 172 22.71 -24.48 13.86
N LEU A 173 22.36 -23.22 14.17
CA LEU A 173 23.24 -22.07 13.96
C LEU A 173 24.58 -22.25 14.68
N GLY A 174 24.54 -22.66 15.96
CA GLY A 174 25.73 -22.85 16.79
C GLY A 174 26.74 -23.84 16.22
N ARG A 175 26.30 -24.85 15.45
CA ARG A 175 27.19 -25.80 14.77
C ARG A 175 27.98 -25.20 13.62
N ALA A 176 27.47 -24.14 13.01
CA ALA A 176 28.10 -23.43 11.90
C ALA A 176 28.71 -22.08 12.32
N TYR A 177 28.52 -21.66 13.57
CA TYR A 177 28.96 -20.35 14.05
C TYR A 177 30.47 -20.14 13.86
N GLY A 178 30.82 -19.00 13.25
CA GLY A 178 32.19 -18.62 12.91
C GLY A 178 32.72 -19.21 11.60
N THR A 179 31.90 -19.96 10.85
CA THR A 179 32.25 -20.45 9.51
C THR A 179 31.79 -19.47 8.43
N CYS A 180 32.50 -19.47 7.30
CA CYS A 180 32.15 -18.68 6.11
C CYS A 180 31.98 -19.58 4.89
N ALA A 181 31.40 -19.03 3.83
CA ALA A 181 31.23 -19.71 2.56
C ALA A 181 32.54 -20.40 2.13
N GLU A 182 32.40 -21.63 1.63
CA GLU A 182 33.50 -22.51 1.21
C GLU A 182 34.32 -23.15 2.35
N ALA A 183 34.12 -22.75 3.61
CA ALA A 183 34.70 -23.45 4.75
C ALA A 183 33.98 -24.78 5.04
N GLU A 184 34.73 -25.77 5.54
CA GLU A 184 34.15 -26.99 6.07
C GLU A 184 33.22 -26.68 7.25
N GLY A 185 32.01 -27.26 7.26
CA GLY A 185 31.02 -27.01 8.30
C GLY A 185 30.13 -25.78 8.11
N PHE A 186 30.31 -25.02 7.01
CA PHE A 186 29.41 -23.93 6.66
C PHE A 186 27.98 -24.43 6.35
N ASP A 187 27.00 -23.84 7.03
CA ASP A 187 25.58 -24.04 6.75
C ASP A 187 24.99 -22.74 6.18
N ARG A 188 24.70 -22.75 4.87
CA ARG A 188 24.07 -21.60 4.19
C ARG A 188 22.73 -21.20 4.81
N GLN A 189 22.03 -22.12 5.46
CA GLN A 189 20.73 -21.82 6.08
C GLN A 189 20.88 -21.05 7.39
N ALA A 190 22.04 -21.15 8.03
CA ALA A 190 22.37 -20.39 9.22
C ALA A 190 22.96 -19.00 8.91
N ASP A 191 23.37 -18.73 7.66
CA ASP A 191 23.75 -17.40 7.16
C ASP A 191 22.48 -16.64 6.72
N LEU A 192 21.66 -16.27 7.70
CA LEU A 192 20.33 -15.70 7.52
C LEU A 192 20.37 -14.37 6.78
N ASN A 193 21.36 -13.52 7.06
CA ASN A 193 21.52 -12.23 6.36
C ASN A 193 22.22 -12.36 4.98
N GLN A 194 22.77 -13.55 4.66
CA GLN A 194 23.60 -13.86 3.49
C GLN A 194 24.80 -12.93 3.34
N SER A 195 25.48 -12.66 4.44
CA SER A 195 26.75 -11.96 4.45
C SER A 195 27.89 -12.82 3.90
N GLY A 196 27.69 -14.14 3.83
CA GLY A 196 28.69 -15.13 3.48
C GLY A 196 29.35 -15.77 4.70
N CYS A 197 28.98 -15.38 5.92
CA CYS A 197 29.48 -15.96 7.16
C CYS A 197 28.33 -16.14 8.16
N VAL A 198 28.41 -17.19 8.98
CA VAL A 198 27.50 -17.39 10.12
C VAL A 198 28.12 -16.75 11.35
N ASP A 199 27.58 -15.62 11.80
CA ASP A 199 28.18 -14.84 12.88
C ASP A 199 27.17 -14.28 13.89
N LEU A 200 27.61 -13.28 14.67
CA LEU A 200 26.78 -12.65 15.69
C LEU A 200 25.51 -12.03 15.11
N PHE A 201 25.53 -11.54 13.87
CA PHE A 201 24.35 -10.91 13.26
C PHE A 201 23.27 -11.95 12.93
N ASP A 202 23.65 -13.16 12.53
CA ASP A 202 22.68 -14.26 12.34
C ASP A 202 22.10 -14.71 13.68
N LEU A 203 22.95 -14.81 14.71
CA LEU A 203 22.50 -15.12 16.07
C LEU A 203 21.52 -14.06 16.59
N VAL A 204 21.76 -12.78 16.29
CA VAL A 204 20.85 -11.68 16.66
C VAL A 204 19.51 -11.80 15.93
N LEU A 205 19.49 -12.25 14.66
CA LEU A 205 18.25 -12.48 13.94
C LEU A 205 17.41 -13.57 14.61
N VAL A 206 18.00 -14.76 14.86
CA VAL A 206 17.32 -15.84 15.60
C VAL A 206 16.86 -15.37 16.98
N GLY A 207 17.73 -14.70 17.74
CA GLY A 207 17.42 -14.21 19.09
C GLY A 207 16.30 -13.17 19.12
N SER A 208 16.20 -12.30 18.11
CA SER A 208 15.13 -11.30 18.01
C SER A 208 13.76 -11.89 17.69
N ALA A 209 13.73 -13.10 17.13
CA ALA A 209 12.52 -13.83 16.77
C ALA A 209 12.25 -15.04 17.67
N TYR A 210 13.04 -15.24 18.73
CA TYR A 210 12.92 -16.42 19.60
C TYR A 210 11.51 -16.52 20.21
N ASP A 211 11.00 -17.75 20.31
CA ASP A 211 9.63 -18.09 20.72
C ASP A 211 8.51 -17.61 19.76
N LEU A 212 8.85 -16.98 18.64
CA LEU A 212 7.86 -16.70 17.60
C LEU A 212 7.53 -17.97 16.81
N ARG A 213 6.30 -18.02 16.32
CA ARG A 213 5.78 -19.09 15.48
C ARG A 213 5.07 -18.51 14.27
N GLY A 214 5.13 -19.24 13.19
CA GLY A 214 4.35 -18.98 12.00
C GLY A 214 3.09 -19.85 11.92
N PRO A 215 2.28 -19.60 10.88
CA PRO A 215 2.41 -18.48 9.97
C PRO A 215 2.08 -17.17 10.70
N GLN A 216 2.93 -16.17 10.55
CA GLN A 216 2.71 -14.85 11.11
C GLN A 216 1.50 -14.21 10.43
N VAL A 217 0.64 -13.55 11.21
CA VAL A 217 -0.54 -12.87 10.65
C VAL A 217 -0.07 -11.70 9.80
N TRP A 218 -0.28 -11.81 8.48
CA TRP A 218 -0.08 -10.72 7.54
C TRP A 218 -1.38 -9.89 7.53
N PRO A 219 -1.37 -8.68 8.12
CA PRO A 219 -2.56 -7.87 8.22
C PRO A 219 -3.04 -7.49 6.82
N LEU A 220 -4.34 -7.67 6.60
CA LEU A 220 -5.02 -6.99 5.52
C LEU A 220 -4.91 -5.48 5.75
N PRO A 221 -4.94 -4.68 4.69
CA PRO A 221 -5.20 -3.26 4.85
C PRO A 221 -6.55 -3.07 5.54
N SER A 222 -6.52 -2.75 6.83
CA SER A 222 -7.67 -2.26 7.57
C SER A 222 -8.05 -0.91 6.99
N GLY A 223 -9.34 -0.68 6.78
CA GLY A 223 -9.83 0.52 6.14
C GLY A 223 -11.19 0.37 5.47
N ARG A 224 -12.09 -0.50 5.94
CA ARG A 224 -13.46 -0.40 5.41
C ARG A 224 -14.01 0.97 5.79
N PHE A 225 -14.31 1.79 4.79
CA PHE A 225 -14.66 3.19 5.03
C PHE A 225 -15.81 3.28 6.03
N ASN A 226 -16.85 2.46 5.88
CA ASN A 226 -18.03 2.56 6.73
C ASN A 226 -17.82 2.08 8.18
N THR A 227 -16.96 1.09 8.42
CA THR A 227 -16.81 0.48 9.75
C THR A 227 -15.62 1.00 10.53
N GLU A 228 -14.60 1.53 9.86
CA GLU A 228 -13.34 1.92 10.50
C GLU A 228 -13.02 3.40 10.29
N ILE A 229 -13.11 3.89 9.05
CA ILE A 229 -12.74 5.28 8.74
C ILE A 229 -13.84 6.26 9.14
N LEU A 230 -15.08 5.97 8.78
CA LEU A 230 -16.22 6.84 9.00
C LEU A 230 -16.49 7.10 10.49
N PRO A 231 -16.38 6.12 11.41
CA PRO A 231 -16.45 6.39 12.85
C PRO A 231 -15.37 7.39 13.31
N ILE A 232 -14.13 7.26 12.83
CA ILE A 232 -13.04 8.20 13.14
C ILE A 232 -13.37 9.60 12.58
N MET A 233 -13.79 9.69 11.31
CA MET A 233 -14.17 10.96 10.68
C MET A 233 -15.33 11.65 11.41
N ARG A 234 -16.34 10.89 11.84
CA ARG A 234 -17.48 11.42 12.61
C ARG A 234 -17.06 11.93 13.99
N ARG A 235 -16.07 11.29 14.61
CA ARG A 235 -15.58 11.68 15.93
C ARG A 235 -14.75 12.96 15.88
N TYR A 236 -13.85 13.09 14.90
CA TYR A 236 -12.83 14.15 14.91
C TYR A 236 -13.01 15.22 13.84
N CYS A 237 -13.66 14.91 12.71
CA CYS A 237 -13.64 15.76 11.53
C CYS A 237 -14.97 16.48 11.30
N THR A 238 -16.11 15.79 11.47
CA THR A 238 -17.41 16.32 11.03
C THR A 238 -17.95 17.48 11.89
N SER A 239 -17.36 17.77 13.05
CA SER A 239 -17.73 18.93 13.87
C SER A 239 -17.29 20.26 13.22
N CYS A 240 -16.16 20.26 12.50
CA CYS A 240 -15.63 21.41 11.78
C CYS A 240 -15.81 21.28 10.26
N HIS A 241 -15.73 20.07 9.72
CA HIS A 241 -15.87 19.78 8.30
C HIS A 241 -17.30 19.39 7.95
N GLY A 242 -17.84 19.99 6.89
CA GLY A 242 -19.22 19.88 6.47
C GLY A 242 -19.56 20.97 5.46
N THR A 243 -20.81 21.41 5.44
CA THR A 243 -21.28 22.48 4.56
C THR A 243 -20.55 23.81 4.80
N VAL A 244 -20.12 24.07 6.04
CA VAL A 244 -19.48 25.34 6.45
C VAL A 244 -18.03 25.45 5.95
N ALA A 245 -17.26 24.37 6.02
CA ALA A 245 -15.84 24.36 5.64
C ALA A 245 -15.57 24.01 4.15
N GLY A 246 -16.60 23.66 3.38
CA GLY A 246 -16.45 23.30 1.96
C GLY A 246 -15.71 21.98 1.70
N LEU A 247 -15.57 21.15 2.74
CA LEU A 247 -15.09 19.78 2.67
C LEU A 247 -16.03 18.92 3.51
N ARG A 248 -16.60 17.88 2.92
CA ARG A 248 -17.49 16.93 3.59
C ARG A 248 -16.78 15.59 3.79
N LEU A 249 -16.81 15.08 5.01
CA LEU A 249 -16.14 13.84 5.44
C LEU A 249 -17.11 12.85 6.11
N ASP A 250 -18.40 13.01 5.86
CA ASP A 250 -19.50 12.26 6.50
C ASP A 250 -20.00 11.07 5.67
N SER A 251 -19.45 10.86 4.48
CA SER A 251 -19.74 9.74 3.58
C SER A 251 -18.57 9.47 2.65
N TYR A 252 -18.48 8.23 2.13
CA TYR A 252 -17.39 7.83 1.24
C TYR A 252 -17.31 8.71 0.00
N ALA A 253 -18.44 8.85 -0.70
CA ALA A 253 -18.54 9.65 -1.90
C ALA A 253 -18.11 11.12 -1.68
N ALA A 254 -18.45 11.70 -0.52
CA ALA A 254 -18.06 13.07 -0.20
C ALA A 254 -16.56 13.18 0.12
N THR A 255 -16.00 12.24 0.89
CA THR A 255 -14.56 12.20 1.21
C THR A 255 -13.73 12.06 -0.07
N MET A 256 -14.14 11.19 -0.99
CA MET A 256 -13.45 10.97 -2.25
C MET A 256 -13.63 12.12 -3.25
N ALA A 257 -14.76 12.84 -3.20
CA ALA A 257 -14.96 14.04 -4.03
C ALA A 257 -14.02 15.20 -3.67
N GLY A 258 -13.54 15.25 -2.41
CA GLY A 258 -12.62 16.28 -1.96
C GLY A 258 -13.29 17.60 -1.60
N GLY A 259 -12.47 18.64 -1.45
CA GLY A 259 -12.89 19.98 -1.08
C GLY A 259 -12.69 20.99 -2.22
N ARG A 260 -12.84 22.28 -1.90
CA ARG A 260 -12.62 23.37 -2.87
C ARG A 260 -11.19 23.39 -3.45
N ASP A 261 -10.22 22.93 -2.68
CA ASP A 261 -8.80 22.89 -3.06
C ASP A 261 -8.40 21.60 -3.78
N GLY A 262 -9.36 20.74 -4.10
CA GLY A 262 -9.14 19.47 -4.81
C GLY A 262 -9.27 18.24 -3.91
N PRO A 263 -8.72 17.08 -4.35
CA PRO A 263 -8.84 15.82 -3.63
C PRO A 263 -8.11 15.90 -2.28
N VAL A 264 -8.74 15.35 -1.24
CA VAL A 264 -8.11 15.20 0.09
C VAL A 264 -7.53 13.81 0.31
N VAL A 265 -8.00 12.84 -0.48
CA VAL A 265 -7.51 11.46 -0.53
C VAL A 265 -7.04 11.18 -1.95
N VAL A 266 -5.81 10.72 -2.07
CA VAL A 266 -5.22 10.17 -3.29
C VAL A 266 -5.09 8.66 -3.07
N PRO A 267 -5.98 7.84 -3.65
CA PRO A 267 -5.94 6.38 -3.51
C PRO A 267 -4.56 5.81 -3.83
N GLY A 268 -4.01 5.02 -2.91
CA GLY A 268 -2.71 4.37 -3.04
C GLY A 268 -1.51 5.23 -2.62
N ASP A 269 -1.71 6.53 -2.32
CA ASP A 269 -0.62 7.44 -1.97
C ASP A 269 -0.96 8.30 -0.73
N PRO A 270 -0.63 7.81 0.48
CA PRO A 270 -0.78 8.59 1.70
C PRO A 270 0.06 9.87 1.69
N GLY A 271 1.24 9.86 1.07
CA GLY A 271 2.15 11.01 1.01
C GLY A 271 1.65 12.15 0.13
N ALA A 272 0.81 11.84 -0.87
CA ALA A 272 0.10 12.83 -1.67
C ALA A 272 -1.30 13.20 -1.11
N SER A 273 -1.76 12.51 -0.06
CA SER A 273 -3.10 12.71 0.49
C SER A 273 -3.13 13.78 1.58
N ALA A 274 -3.72 14.94 1.27
CA ALA A 274 -3.83 16.05 2.21
C ALA A 274 -4.49 15.65 3.54
N LEU A 275 -5.45 14.72 3.52
CA LEU A 275 -6.07 14.18 4.73
C LEU A 275 -5.01 13.62 5.69
N TYR A 276 -4.13 12.73 5.22
CA TYR A 276 -3.11 12.10 6.04
C TYR A 276 -2.01 13.09 6.46
N LEU A 277 -1.54 13.94 5.54
CA LEU A 277 -0.53 14.94 5.82
C LEU A 277 -0.96 15.89 6.96
N ARG A 278 -2.22 16.34 6.95
CA ARG A 278 -2.75 17.24 7.99
C ARG A 278 -2.86 16.58 9.36
N LEU A 279 -3.12 15.27 9.43
CA LEU A 279 -3.10 14.50 10.68
C LEU A 279 -1.69 14.34 11.24
N ARG A 280 -0.67 14.37 10.38
CA ARG A 280 0.75 14.36 10.75
C ARG A 280 1.32 15.75 11.06
N GLY A 281 0.51 16.80 10.93
CA GLY A 281 0.94 18.19 11.08
C GLY A 281 1.79 18.71 9.92
N GLU A 282 1.69 18.08 8.76
CA GLU A 282 2.43 18.40 7.54
C GLU A 282 1.51 19.08 6.51
N GLY A 283 2.09 19.84 5.57
CA GLY A 283 1.33 20.43 4.46
C GLY A 283 0.30 21.50 4.86
N GLY A 284 0.42 22.09 6.05
CA GLY A 284 -0.36 23.23 6.53
C GLY A 284 -0.78 23.11 8.00
N GLN A 285 -1.88 23.76 8.37
CA GLN A 285 -2.43 23.72 9.73
C GLN A 285 -2.79 22.27 10.14
N PRO A 286 -2.23 21.74 11.26
CA PRO A 286 -2.57 20.41 11.77
C PRO A 286 -4.05 20.25 12.09
N MET A 287 -4.57 19.05 11.88
CA MET A 287 -5.97 18.69 12.14
C MET A 287 -6.07 17.55 13.16
N PRO A 288 -7.01 17.63 14.13
CA PRO A 288 -7.93 18.74 14.39
C PRO A 288 -7.23 19.98 14.98
N PRO A 289 -7.69 21.22 14.71
CA PRO A 289 -7.03 22.42 15.21
C PRO A 289 -7.33 22.63 16.70
N GLY A 290 -6.32 22.60 17.55
CA GLY A 290 -6.46 22.90 18.99
C GLY A 290 -7.40 21.97 19.77
N GLY A 291 -7.81 20.84 19.17
CA GLY A 291 -8.72 19.85 19.75
C GLY A 291 -8.01 18.54 20.11
N VAL A 292 -8.81 17.55 20.54
CA VAL A 292 -8.32 16.18 20.79
C VAL A 292 -7.75 15.63 19.49
N GLN A 293 -6.47 15.28 19.51
CA GLN A 293 -5.79 14.67 18.38
C GLN A 293 -6.20 13.20 18.27
N LEU A 294 -6.12 12.66 17.05
CA LEU A 294 -6.29 11.24 16.82
C LEU A 294 -5.12 10.49 17.47
N GLU A 295 -5.38 9.29 17.98
CA GLU A 295 -4.33 8.40 18.46
C GLU A 295 -3.47 7.89 17.28
N SER A 296 -2.23 7.47 17.57
CA SER A 296 -1.33 6.94 16.54
C SER A 296 -1.95 5.82 15.71
N ASP A 297 -2.76 4.97 16.35
CA ASP A 297 -3.38 3.81 15.74
C ASP A 297 -4.54 4.23 14.83
N GLU A 298 -5.33 5.24 15.23
CA GLU A 298 -6.40 5.81 14.38
C GLU A 298 -5.82 6.49 13.13
N ILE A 299 -4.66 7.17 13.27
CA ILE A 299 -3.92 7.76 12.15
C ILE A 299 -3.36 6.66 11.23
N ALA A 300 -2.84 5.57 11.80
CA ALA A 300 -2.34 4.43 11.04
C ALA A 300 -3.46 3.76 10.21
N VAL A 301 -4.65 3.57 10.79
CA VAL A 301 -5.81 3.03 10.05
C VAL A 301 -6.18 3.90 8.85
N ILE A 302 -6.14 5.24 8.98
CA ILE A 302 -6.41 6.15 7.85
C ILE A 302 -5.30 6.05 6.79
N ARG A 303 -4.03 6.01 7.20
CA ARG A 303 -2.89 5.82 6.28
C ARG A 303 -3.06 4.53 5.48
N ASP A 304 -3.36 3.45 6.17
CA ASP A 304 -3.43 2.09 5.63
C ASP A 304 -4.63 1.96 4.67
N TRP A 305 -5.77 2.54 5.02
CA TRP A 305 -6.91 2.68 4.12
C TRP A 305 -6.55 3.41 2.83
N ILE A 306 -5.85 4.54 2.92
CA ILE A 306 -5.42 5.30 1.73
C ILE A 306 -4.45 4.46 0.90
N ALA A 307 -3.44 3.84 1.53
CA ALA A 307 -2.46 2.99 0.87
C ALA A 307 -3.12 1.80 0.15
N ALA A 308 -4.22 1.28 0.70
CA ALA A 308 -5.03 0.21 0.11
C ALA A 308 -5.86 0.64 -1.12
N GLY A 309 -5.76 1.90 -1.56
CA GLY A 309 -6.58 2.44 -2.64
C GLY A 309 -7.91 3.03 -2.16
N ALA A 310 -8.02 3.35 -0.87
CA ALA A 310 -9.21 3.96 -0.26
C ALA A 310 -10.53 3.22 -0.60
N PRO A 311 -10.65 1.91 -0.35
CA PRO A 311 -11.88 1.16 -0.64
C PRO A 311 -13.06 1.62 0.24
N GLU A 312 -14.28 1.58 -0.30
CA GLU A 312 -15.49 1.92 0.46
C GLU A 312 -15.87 0.82 1.48
N ASN A 313 -15.82 -0.44 1.06
CA ASN A 313 -16.13 -1.62 1.86
C ASN A 313 -15.25 -2.80 1.44
#